data_AF-A0A2H3DHK2-F1
#
_entry.id   AF-A0A2H3DHK2-F1
#
_cell.length_a   1.000
_cell.length_b   1.000
_cell.length_c   1.000
_cell.angle_alpha   90.00
_cell.angle_beta   90.00
_cell.angle_gamma   90.00
#
_symmetry.space_group_name_H-M   'P 1'
#
loop_
_entity.id
_entity.type
_entity.pdbx_description
1 polymer ?
#
loop_
_entity_poly.entity_id
_entity_poly.type
_entity_poly.pdbx_seq_one_letter_code
_entity_poly.pdbx_strand_id
1 'polypeptide(L)'
;MLFILLPWTLSFFPISDAFLWSRSDRNYGEQPQSLLAELALTPNEIGSIFRTQDSLQEYSRRSDCFRRVAGGIKVRCSALEMDEDERVSAAISMTLCELATAKHLSPPLECAPFSSENTPLYSQKHDDTQGKCVEALSRSAQFWSSYSGYLREVPQLCFSFRRWHDIDTARDIYSNITQEKIALLRYLSQRQHAEQAHMSAWDSHLSSLQNITTLMQVLSTRMGADAQSAINRLMMNIEKVNNPGLGVCSHWFADIRSIPRYGPKLGDSERECHQSLISTNRCYFC
;
A
#
# COMPACT_ATOMS: atom_id res chain seq x y z
N MET A 1 -58.93 20.62 -16.06
CA MET A 1 -58.39 19.66 -17.05
C MET A 1 -56.88 19.68 -16.94
N LEU A 2 -56.33 18.66 -16.28
CA LEU A 2 -54.89 18.39 -16.13
C LEU A 2 -54.37 17.72 -17.41
N PHE A 3 -53.29 18.23 -18.00
CA PHE A 3 -52.52 17.47 -19.00
C PHE A 3 -51.25 16.94 -18.34
N ILE A 4 -51.22 15.61 -18.23
CA ILE A 4 -50.11 14.78 -17.80
C ILE A 4 -49.29 14.43 -19.06
N LEU A 5 -48.01 14.78 -19.09
CA LEU A 5 -47.02 14.11 -19.96
C LEU A 5 -45.70 14.00 -19.19
N LEU A 6 -45.50 12.83 -18.58
CA LEU A 6 -44.21 12.31 -18.12
C LEU A 6 -43.46 11.73 -19.34
N PRO A 7 -42.22 12.14 -19.65
CA PRO A 7 -41.37 11.39 -20.56
C PRO A 7 -40.61 10.29 -19.82
N TRP A 8 -40.71 9.11 -20.41
CA TRP A 8 -39.89 7.95 -20.17
C TRP A 8 -38.44 8.19 -20.62
N THR A 9 -37.46 7.83 -19.79
CA THR A 9 -36.26 7.07 -20.20
C THR A 9 -35.55 6.54 -18.94
N LEU A 10 -36.01 5.39 -18.46
CA LEU A 10 -35.18 4.50 -17.62
C LEU A 10 -34.15 3.84 -18.54
N SER A 11 -32.99 4.45 -18.66
CA SER A 11 -31.80 3.81 -19.23
C SER A 11 -31.26 2.80 -18.23
N PHE A 12 -31.36 1.53 -18.61
CA PHE A 12 -30.64 0.41 -18.04
C PHE A 12 -29.14 0.70 -18.02
N PHE A 13 -28.53 0.69 -16.83
CA PHE A 13 -27.09 0.57 -16.65
C PHE A 13 -26.71 -0.92 -16.67
N PRO A 14 -25.90 -1.42 -17.62
CA PRO A 14 -25.11 -2.61 -17.39
C PRO A 14 -23.85 -2.23 -16.60
N ILE A 15 -23.82 -2.62 -15.33
CA ILE A 15 -22.59 -2.69 -14.53
C ILE A 15 -21.88 -3.98 -14.97
N SER A 16 -20.94 -3.85 -15.89
CA SER A 16 -19.94 -4.88 -16.18
C SER A 16 -18.73 -4.19 -16.79
N ASP A 17 -17.78 -3.78 -15.94
CA ASP A 17 -16.37 -3.82 -16.31
C ASP A 17 -15.60 -4.26 -15.06
N ALA A 18 -15.22 -5.54 -15.11
CA ALA A 18 -14.24 -6.11 -14.22
C ALA A 18 -12.93 -5.33 -14.40
N PHE A 19 -12.53 -4.59 -13.36
CA PHE A 19 -11.18 -4.04 -13.26
C PHE A 19 -10.19 -5.20 -13.13
N LEU A 20 -9.71 -5.71 -14.27
CA LEU A 20 -8.50 -6.49 -14.37
C LEU A 20 -7.30 -5.57 -14.12
N TRP A 21 -6.80 -5.57 -12.89
CA TRP A 21 -5.45 -5.05 -12.61
C TRP A 21 -4.43 -6.00 -13.24
N SER A 22 -3.90 -5.62 -14.40
CA SER A 22 -2.68 -6.22 -14.93
C SER A 22 -1.51 -5.78 -14.07
N ARG A 23 -0.99 -6.72 -13.29
CA ARG A 23 0.24 -6.60 -12.51
C ARG A 23 1.42 -6.49 -13.48
N SER A 24 1.84 -5.27 -13.78
CA SER A 24 3.11 -5.02 -14.47
C SER A 24 4.21 -5.00 -13.42
N ASP A 25 4.95 -6.10 -13.29
CA ASP A 25 6.25 -6.09 -12.64
C ASP A 25 7.18 -5.16 -13.44
N ARG A 26 7.57 -4.03 -12.85
CA ARG A 26 8.67 -3.21 -13.37
C ARG A 26 9.76 -3.08 -12.33
N ASN A 27 10.91 -3.63 -12.70
CA ASN A 27 12.23 -3.45 -12.15
C ASN A 27 12.47 -1.99 -11.71
N TYR A 28 12.90 -1.82 -10.47
CA TYR A 28 13.49 -0.58 -9.98
C TYR A 28 14.90 -0.43 -10.59
N GLY A 29 15.03 0.54 -11.48
CA GLY A 29 16.31 1.00 -12.03
C GLY A 29 16.07 2.06 -13.10
N GLU A 30 16.67 3.24 -12.92
CA GLU A 30 16.73 4.39 -13.84
C GLU A 30 15.71 5.55 -13.65
N GLN A 31 16.22 6.56 -12.91
CA GLN A 31 16.31 8.00 -13.25
C GLN A 31 15.05 8.90 -13.26
N PRO A 32 15.07 10.04 -12.53
CA PRO A 32 13.91 10.90 -12.26
C PRO A 32 13.62 11.92 -13.37
N GLN A 33 13.72 11.53 -14.64
CA GLN A 33 13.42 12.42 -15.78
C GLN A 33 12.09 12.10 -16.47
N SER A 34 11.53 10.90 -16.27
CA SER A 34 10.27 10.47 -16.90
C SER A 34 9.01 10.98 -16.20
N LEU A 35 9.07 11.31 -14.91
CA LEU A 35 7.95 11.85 -14.12
C LEU A 35 7.56 13.30 -14.48
N LEU A 36 8.45 14.03 -15.17
CA LEU A 36 8.22 15.41 -15.60
C LEU A 36 7.53 15.50 -16.97
N ALA A 37 7.62 14.45 -17.80
CA ALA A 37 6.94 14.39 -19.10
C ALA A 37 5.44 14.06 -18.97
N GLU A 38 5.03 13.47 -17.84
CA GLU A 38 3.63 13.12 -17.54
C GLU A 38 2.77 14.33 -17.13
N LEU A 39 3.39 15.49 -16.86
CA LEU A 39 2.67 16.69 -16.41
C LEU A 39 2.10 17.55 -17.53
N ALA A 40 2.31 17.19 -18.81
CA ALA A 40 1.79 17.91 -19.98
C ALA A 40 1.99 19.45 -19.93
N LEU A 41 3.01 19.93 -19.22
CA LEU A 41 3.35 21.35 -19.13
C LEU A 41 4.17 21.71 -20.37
N THR A 42 3.68 22.66 -21.14
CA THR A 42 4.37 23.14 -22.33
C THR A 42 5.71 23.78 -21.95
N PRO A 43 6.74 23.74 -22.82
CA PRO A 43 8.03 24.37 -22.56
C PRO A 43 7.93 25.87 -22.21
N ASN A 44 6.89 26.54 -22.72
CA ASN A 44 6.58 27.93 -22.44
C ASN A 44 6.01 28.13 -21.03
N GLU A 45 5.17 27.21 -20.53
CA GLU A 45 4.67 27.23 -19.15
C GLU A 45 5.81 26.99 -18.16
N ILE A 46 6.70 26.04 -18.46
CA ILE A 46 7.91 25.76 -17.68
C ILE A 46 8.83 27.00 -17.65
N GLY A 47 9.07 27.63 -18.81
CA GLY A 47 9.86 28.86 -18.89
C GLY A 47 9.24 30.03 -18.13
N SER A 48 7.91 30.14 -18.07
CA SER A 48 7.23 31.15 -17.27
C SER A 48 7.40 30.91 -15.77
N ILE A 49 7.41 29.65 -15.30
CA ILE A 49 7.58 29.31 -13.88
C ILE A 49 8.99 29.68 -13.41
N PHE A 50 10.01 29.34 -14.22
CA PHE A 50 11.41 29.59 -13.84
C PHE A 50 11.78 31.08 -13.90
N ARG A 51 11.32 31.84 -14.90
CA ARG A 51 11.57 33.29 -14.96
C ARG A 51 10.98 34.04 -13.75
N THR A 52 9.82 33.61 -13.30
CA THR A 52 9.16 34.14 -12.09
C THR A 52 10.00 33.86 -10.84
N GLN A 53 10.60 32.68 -10.73
CA GLN A 53 11.45 32.30 -9.60
C GLN A 53 12.76 33.08 -9.57
N ASP A 54 13.38 33.33 -10.72
CA ASP A 54 14.59 34.14 -10.85
C ASP A 54 14.36 35.59 -10.37
N SER A 55 13.21 36.18 -10.73
CA SER A 55 12.83 37.54 -10.30
C SER A 55 12.74 37.66 -8.78
N LEU A 56 12.19 36.65 -8.09
CA LEU A 56 12.06 36.64 -6.63
C LEU A 56 13.41 36.42 -5.94
N GLN A 57 14.26 35.58 -6.53
CA GLN A 57 15.59 35.30 -6.01
C GLN A 57 16.48 36.55 -6.09
N GLU A 58 16.33 37.36 -7.12
CA GLU A 58 17.04 38.65 -7.26
C GLU A 58 16.75 39.59 -6.07
N TYR A 59 15.48 39.75 -5.69
CA TYR A 59 15.11 40.59 -4.54
C TYR A 59 15.59 40.02 -3.20
N SER A 60 15.73 38.70 -3.06
CA SER A 60 16.32 38.09 -1.86
C SER A 60 17.80 38.44 -1.69
N ARG A 61 18.52 38.70 -2.79
CA ARG A 61 19.96 39.00 -2.83
C ARG A 61 20.27 40.49 -2.67
N ARG A 62 19.27 41.37 -2.79
CA ARG A 62 19.40 42.82 -2.60
C ARG A 62 19.57 43.22 -1.11
N SER A 63 19.94 44.49 -0.89
CA SER A 63 20.17 45.06 0.44
C SER A 63 18.93 44.98 1.35
N ASP A 64 19.13 45.11 2.66
CA ASP A 64 18.08 44.91 3.66
C ASP A 64 16.85 45.82 3.47
N CYS A 65 17.03 47.00 2.87
CA CYS A 65 15.93 47.91 2.51
C CYS A 65 14.97 47.24 1.50
N PHE A 66 15.50 46.75 0.38
CA PHE A 66 14.69 46.07 -0.64
C PHE A 66 14.02 44.81 -0.08
N ARG A 67 14.72 44.05 0.77
CA ARG A 67 14.15 42.85 1.38
C ARG A 67 12.95 43.17 2.28
N ARG A 68 13.00 44.25 3.06
CA ARG A 68 11.87 44.68 3.90
C ARG A 68 10.67 45.10 3.04
N VAL A 69 10.89 45.92 2.01
CA VAL A 69 9.81 46.37 1.12
C VAL A 69 9.20 45.20 0.35
N ALA A 70 10.02 44.31 -0.21
CA ALA A 70 9.57 43.10 -0.90
C ALA A 70 8.80 42.15 0.03
N GLY A 71 9.22 42.02 1.29
CA GLY A 71 8.48 41.28 2.31
C GLY A 71 7.09 41.86 2.57
N GLY A 72 6.97 43.19 2.64
CA GLY A 72 5.68 43.88 2.75
C GLY A 72 4.75 43.62 1.56
N ILE A 73 5.29 43.70 0.34
CA ILE A 73 4.55 43.38 -0.90
C ILE A 73 4.06 41.93 -0.87
N LYS A 74 4.93 40.98 -0.52
CA LYS A 74 4.59 39.54 -0.46
C LYS A 74 3.35 39.28 0.42
N VAL A 75 3.27 39.91 1.59
CA VAL A 75 2.13 39.70 2.52
C VAL A 75 0.82 40.19 1.89
N ARG A 76 0.80 41.36 1.24
CA ARG A 76 -0.44 41.92 0.66
C ARG A 76 -0.89 41.20 -0.61
N CYS A 77 0.06 40.82 -1.44
CA CYS A 77 -0.18 40.07 -2.67
C CYS A 77 -0.72 38.66 -2.47
N SER A 78 -0.61 38.11 -1.25
CA SER A 78 -1.18 36.81 -0.91
C SER A 78 -2.70 36.82 -0.77
N ALA A 79 -3.31 37.98 -0.49
CA ALA A 79 -4.72 38.07 -0.12
C ALA A 79 -5.64 38.54 -1.27
N LEU A 80 -5.22 39.51 -2.10
CA LEU A 80 -5.98 40.07 -3.24
C LEU A 80 -5.04 40.82 -4.23
N GLU A 81 -5.59 41.29 -5.36
CA GLU A 81 -4.91 42.24 -6.24
C GLU A 81 -4.57 43.51 -5.43
N MET A 82 -3.30 43.92 -5.49
CA MET A 82 -2.77 45.02 -4.69
C MET A 82 -3.42 46.34 -5.11
N ASP A 83 -3.84 47.12 -4.12
CA ASP A 83 -4.49 48.41 -4.34
C ASP A 83 -3.54 49.42 -5.00
N GLU A 84 -4.11 50.38 -5.71
CA GLU A 84 -3.36 51.41 -6.44
C GLU A 84 -2.48 52.25 -5.50
N ASP A 85 -2.98 52.64 -4.33
CA ASP A 85 -2.23 53.44 -3.36
C ASP A 85 -1.08 52.63 -2.74
N GLU A 86 -1.31 51.32 -2.55
CA GLU A 86 -0.28 50.40 -2.06
C GLU A 86 0.82 50.18 -3.11
N ARG A 87 0.43 50.07 -4.38
CA ARG A 87 1.37 49.98 -5.50
C ARG A 87 2.26 51.21 -5.56
N VAL A 88 1.67 52.40 -5.48
CA VAL A 88 2.40 53.67 -5.48
C VAL A 88 3.35 53.74 -4.28
N SER A 89 2.86 53.40 -3.09
CA SER A 89 3.68 53.40 -1.88
C SER A 89 4.87 52.44 -1.95
N ALA A 90 4.64 51.22 -2.44
CA ALA A 90 5.68 50.22 -2.61
C ALA A 90 6.73 50.68 -3.63
N ALA A 91 6.29 51.29 -4.74
CA ALA A 91 7.18 51.85 -5.75
C ALA A 91 8.03 52.99 -5.17
N ILE A 92 7.44 53.91 -4.40
CA ILE A 92 8.18 54.97 -3.69
C ILE A 92 9.22 54.35 -2.76
N SER A 93 8.84 53.41 -1.89
CA SER A 93 9.78 52.79 -0.95
C SER A 93 10.92 52.05 -1.66
N MET A 94 10.65 51.37 -2.79
CA MET A 94 11.70 50.73 -3.60
C MET A 94 12.65 51.74 -4.24
N THR A 95 12.13 52.86 -4.75
CA THR A 95 12.95 53.98 -5.25
C THR A 95 13.83 54.54 -4.14
N LEU A 96 13.28 54.76 -2.94
CA LEU A 96 14.06 55.24 -1.81
C LEU A 96 15.17 54.26 -1.41
N CYS A 97 14.91 52.96 -1.47
CA CYS A 97 15.95 51.95 -1.29
C CYS A 97 17.07 52.08 -2.34
N GLU A 98 16.73 52.32 -3.61
CA GLU A 98 17.71 52.53 -4.67
C GLU A 98 18.51 53.81 -4.45
N LEU A 99 17.85 54.92 -4.13
CA LEU A 99 18.52 56.20 -3.86
C LEU A 99 19.47 56.12 -2.67
N ALA A 100 19.09 55.39 -1.62
CA ALA A 100 19.95 55.16 -0.46
C ALA A 100 21.24 54.39 -0.80
N THR A 101 21.26 53.61 -1.88
CA THR A 101 22.50 52.96 -2.35
C THR A 101 23.47 53.94 -3.04
N ALA A 102 22.98 55.08 -3.53
CA ALA A 102 23.79 56.07 -4.22
C ALA A 102 24.34 57.11 -3.22
N LYS A 103 25.66 57.13 -3.02
CA LYS A 103 26.35 57.96 -2.01
C LYS A 103 26.12 59.48 -2.10
N HIS A 104 25.62 59.99 -3.23
CA HIS A 104 25.47 61.43 -3.48
C HIS A 104 24.02 61.88 -3.73
N LEU A 105 23.04 60.97 -3.60
CA LEU A 105 21.64 61.29 -3.85
C LEU A 105 20.88 61.20 -2.53
N SER A 106 20.47 62.36 -2.01
CA SER A 106 19.57 62.41 -0.86
C SER A 106 18.12 62.38 -1.35
N PRO A 107 17.25 61.54 -0.77
CA PRO A 107 15.83 61.55 -1.08
C PRO A 107 15.16 62.91 -0.81
N PRO A 108 14.11 63.28 -1.57
CA PRO A 108 13.27 64.43 -1.25
C PRO A 108 12.65 64.30 0.16
N LEU A 109 12.57 65.42 0.89
CA LEU A 109 12.00 65.44 2.25
C LEU A 109 10.51 65.09 2.25
N GLU A 110 9.82 65.37 1.15
CA GLU A 110 8.43 64.99 0.90
C GLU A 110 8.22 63.48 0.95
N CYS A 111 9.27 62.68 0.72
CA CYS A 111 9.23 61.23 0.72
C CYS A 111 9.66 60.58 2.05
N ALA A 112 10.00 61.37 3.08
CA ALA A 112 10.42 60.87 4.39
C ALA A 112 9.47 59.84 5.05
N PRO A 113 8.13 59.94 4.90
CA PRO A 113 7.20 58.94 5.45
C PRO A 113 7.36 57.53 4.87
N PHE A 114 7.92 57.42 3.67
CA PHE A 114 8.05 56.15 2.93
C PHE A 114 9.42 55.47 3.11
N SER A 115 10.29 56.06 3.93
CA SER A 115 11.61 55.49 4.23
C SER A 115 11.50 54.18 5.01
N SER A 116 12.39 53.23 4.70
CA SER A 116 12.40 51.87 5.27
C SER A 116 12.66 51.78 6.78
N GLU A 117 13.05 52.90 7.41
CA GLU A 117 13.26 53.03 8.87
C GLU A 117 11.98 53.44 9.61
N ASN A 118 11.04 54.09 8.91
CA ASN A 118 9.82 54.67 9.48
C ASN A 118 8.58 53.82 9.19
N THR A 119 8.72 52.50 9.04
CA THR A 119 7.60 51.64 8.63
C THR A 119 6.88 51.02 9.84
N PRO A 120 5.88 51.67 10.48
CA PRO A 120 4.75 50.92 11.01
C PRO A 120 3.77 50.63 9.87
N LEU A 121 3.18 49.44 9.93
CA LEU A 121 2.14 48.95 9.03
C LEU A 121 1.13 50.03 8.61
N TYR A 122 1.15 50.32 7.31
CA TYR A 122 0.21 51.17 6.57
C TYR A 122 -1.24 51.07 7.06
N SER A 123 -1.73 52.16 7.67
CA SER A 123 -3.15 52.40 7.99
C SER A 123 -3.54 53.89 8.02
N GLN A 124 -2.74 54.79 7.42
CA GLN A 124 -3.16 56.18 7.23
C GLN A 124 -3.30 56.45 5.74
N LYS A 125 -4.49 56.93 5.33
CA LYS A 125 -4.73 57.47 3.99
C LYS A 125 -3.72 58.57 3.72
N HIS A 126 -2.68 58.23 2.97
CA HIS A 126 -1.53 59.08 2.67
C HIS A 126 -1.66 59.74 1.30
N ASP A 127 -2.86 59.83 0.75
CA ASP A 127 -3.15 60.24 -0.63
C ASP A 127 -2.45 61.58 -0.99
N ASP A 128 -2.59 62.60 -0.14
CA ASP A 128 -1.94 63.91 -0.32
C ASP A 128 -0.41 63.85 -0.15
N THR A 129 0.12 62.97 0.71
CA THR A 129 1.57 62.82 0.92
C THR A 129 2.25 61.97 -0.15
N GLN A 130 1.54 61.00 -0.73
CA GLN A 130 2.01 60.21 -1.87
C GLN A 130 2.15 61.12 -3.08
N GLY A 131 1.11 61.90 -3.39
CA GLY A 131 1.13 62.87 -4.48
C GLY A 131 2.31 63.84 -4.38
N LYS A 132 2.55 64.43 -3.19
CA LYS A 132 3.69 65.33 -2.93
C LYS A 132 5.05 64.65 -3.13
N CYS A 133 5.21 63.42 -2.67
CA CYS A 133 6.44 62.67 -2.88
C CYS A 133 6.65 62.34 -4.37
N VAL A 134 5.61 61.89 -5.08
CA VAL A 134 5.70 61.59 -6.53
C VAL A 134 6.01 62.86 -7.34
N GLU A 135 5.39 63.99 -6.99
CA GLU A 135 5.72 65.29 -7.58
C GLU A 135 7.19 65.64 -7.34
N ALA A 136 7.69 65.47 -6.12
CA ALA A 136 9.09 65.73 -5.80
C ALA A 136 10.05 64.78 -6.55
N LEU A 137 9.72 63.50 -6.70
CA LEU A 137 10.49 62.54 -7.50
C LEU A 137 10.52 62.93 -8.98
N SER A 138 9.43 63.51 -9.50
CA SER A 138 9.34 63.96 -10.90
C SER A 138 10.29 65.12 -11.24
N ARG A 139 10.79 65.87 -10.22
CA ARG A 139 11.74 66.98 -10.41
C ARG A 139 13.12 66.51 -10.88
N SER A 140 13.43 65.22 -10.78
CA SER A 140 14.68 64.62 -11.26
C SER A 140 14.39 63.47 -12.22
N ALA A 141 14.93 63.54 -13.43
CA ALA A 141 14.77 62.47 -14.42
C ALA A 141 15.29 61.10 -13.93
N GLN A 142 16.36 61.10 -13.13
CA GLN A 142 16.90 59.88 -12.54
C GLN A 142 15.93 59.25 -11.53
N PHE A 143 15.34 60.06 -10.66
CA PHE A 143 14.39 59.60 -9.64
C PHE A 143 13.09 59.11 -10.29
N TRP A 144 12.61 59.85 -11.29
CA TRP A 144 11.44 59.47 -12.07
C TRP A 144 11.64 58.13 -12.82
N SER A 145 12.82 57.90 -13.38
CA SER A 145 13.14 56.64 -14.05
C SER A 145 13.08 55.45 -13.09
N SER A 146 13.66 55.59 -11.89
CA SER A 146 13.61 54.54 -10.87
C SER A 146 12.17 54.29 -10.39
N TYR A 147 11.42 55.36 -10.06
CA TYR A 147 10.03 55.27 -9.62
C TYR A 147 9.11 54.63 -10.66
N SER A 148 9.14 55.11 -11.90
CA SER A 148 8.29 54.57 -12.97
C SER A 148 8.65 53.14 -13.36
N GLY A 149 9.92 52.74 -13.17
CA GLY A 149 10.36 51.35 -13.25
C GLY A 149 9.67 50.49 -12.19
N TYR A 150 9.83 50.83 -10.91
CA TYR A 150 9.21 50.05 -9.83
C TYR A 150 7.68 50.06 -9.88
N LEU A 151 7.05 51.15 -10.31
CA LEU A 151 5.59 51.19 -10.47
C LEU A 151 5.07 50.11 -11.43
N ARG A 152 5.87 49.75 -12.46
CA ARG A 152 5.56 48.66 -13.40
C ARG A 152 6.01 47.29 -12.89
N GLU A 153 7.09 47.23 -12.11
CA GLU A 153 7.63 45.97 -11.59
C GLU A 153 6.84 45.43 -10.40
N VAL A 154 6.30 46.28 -9.51
CA VAL A 154 5.61 45.82 -8.29
C VAL A 154 4.41 44.90 -8.62
N PRO A 155 3.54 45.19 -9.60
CA PRO A 155 2.49 44.24 -10.02
C PRO A 155 3.04 42.90 -10.51
N GLN A 156 4.17 42.91 -11.23
CA GLN A 156 4.81 41.67 -11.69
C GLN A 156 5.35 40.86 -10.51
N LEU A 157 5.98 41.52 -9.54
CA LEU A 157 6.44 40.89 -8.31
C LEU A 157 5.27 40.31 -7.50
N CYS A 158 4.15 41.02 -7.45
CA CYS A 158 2.94 40.58 -6.79
C CYS A 158 2.40 39.27 -7.38
N PHE A 159 2.30 39.23 -8.71
CA PHE A 159 1.93 38.01 -9.44
C PHE A 159 2.91 36.87 -9.18
N SER A 160 4.22 37.17 -9.16
CA SER A 160 5.26 36.19 -8.84
C SER A 160 5.11 35.60 -7.44
N PHE A 161 4.90 36.44 -6.42
CA PHE A 161 4.74 36.00 -5.04
C PHE A 161 3.49 35.14 -4.86
N ARG A 162 2.38 35.53 -5.47
CA ARG A 162 1.12 34.76 -5.40
C ARG A 162 1.29 33.38 -6.02
N ARG A 163 1.84 33.32 -7.24
CA ARG A 163 2.11 32.05 -7.92
C ARG A 163 3.02 31.14 -7.09
N TRP A 164 4.06 31.70 -6.48
CA TRP A 164 4.97 30.95 -5.65
C TRP A 164 4.29 30.41 -4.39
N HIS A 165 3.48 31.22 -3.72
CA HIS A 165 2.66 30.80 -2.59
C HIS A 165 1.68 29.68 -2.95
N ASP A 166 1.02 29.77 -4.11
CA ASP A 166 0.09 28.74 -4.59
C ASP A 166 0.81 27.42 -4.88
N ILE A 167 2.01 27.49 -5.48
CA ILE A 167 2.85 26.30 -5.74
C ILE A 167 3.26 25.63 -4.43
N ASP A 168 3.71 26.39 -3.43
CA ASP A 168 4.12 25.82 -2.15
C ASP A 168 2.93 25.23 -1.38
N THR A 169 1.78 25.90 -1.42
CA THR A 169 0.53 25.38 -0.84
C THR A 169 0.13 24.06 -1.50
N ALA A 170 0.19 23.98 -2.84
CA ALA A 170 -0.10 22.76 -3.56
C ALA A 170 0.87 21.63 -3.17
N ARG A 171 2.17 21.91 -3.09
CA ARG A 171 3.18 20.93 -2.67
C ARG A 171 2.90 20.36 -1.29
N ASP A 172 2.52 21.20 -0.34
CA ASP A 172 2.19 20.78 1.02
C ASP A 172 0.96 19.87 1.05
N ILE A 173 -0.11 20.25 0.34
CA ILE A 173 -1.33 19.43 0.20
C ILE A 173 -0.99 18.07 -0.42
N TYR A 174 -0.20 18.03 -1.50
CA TYR A 174 0.20 16.78 -2.14
C TYR A 174 1.06 15.91 -1.24
N SER A 175 1.98 16.50 -0.47
CA SER A 175 2.79 15.78 0.52
C SER A 175 1.90 15.11 1.58
N ASN A 176 0.94 15.87 2.13
CA ASN A 176 0.01 15.35 3.15
C ASN A 176 -0.86 14.22 2.59
N ILE A 177 -1.51 14.42 1.43
CA ILE A 177 -2.32 13.39 0.76
C ILE A 177 -1.48 12.13 0.47
N THR A 178 -0.23 12.30 0.05
CA THR A 178 0.66 11.16 -0.25
C THR A 178 0.98 10.37 1.01
N GLN A 179 1.20 11.03 2.14
CA GLN A 179 1.42 10.37 3.43
C GLN A 179 0.19 9.57 3.88
N GLU A 180 -1.01 10.14 3.75
CA GLU A 180 -2.26 9.44 4.06
C GLU A 180 -2.48 8.23 3.16
N LYS A 181 -2.23 8.37 1.85
CA LYS A 181 -2.33 7.25 0.90
C LYS A 181 -1.35 6.13 1.23
N ILE A 182 -0.11 6.46 1.60
CA ILE A 182 0.88 5.46 2.03
C ILE A 182 0.41 4.74 3.31
N ALA A 183 -0.16 5.47 4.28
CA ALA A 183 -0.70 4.88 5.49
C ALA A 183 -1.85 3.91 5.20
N LEU A 184 -2.78 4.29 4.31
CA LEU A 184 -3.88 3.42 3.88
C LEU A 184 -3.37 2.17 3.16
N LEU A 185 -2.42 2.31 2.23
CA LEU A 185 -1.86 1.17 1.50
C LEU A 185 -1.16 0.18 2.46
N ARG A 186 -0.45 0.69 3.47
CA ARG A 186 0.16 -0.15 4.51
C ARG A 186 -0.89 -0.89 5.32
N TYR A 187 -1.97 -0.22 5.71
CA TYR A 187 -3.08 -0.85 6.43
C TYR A 187 -3.72 -1.97 5.61
N LEU A 188 -4.03 -1.72 4.34
CA LEU A 188 -4.60 -2.72 3.44
C LEU A 188 -3.67 -3.91 3.22
N SER A 189 -2.37 -3.65 3.05
CA SER A 189 -1.35 -4.71 2.93
C SER A 189 -1.27 -5.56 4.20
N GLN A 190 -1.24 -4.94 5.38
CA GLN A 190 -1.24 -5.67 6.65
C GLN A 190 -2.48 -6.54 6.82
N ARG A 191 -3.65 -6.00 6.47
CA ARG A 191 -4.90 -6.74 6.51
C ARG A 191 -4.87 -7.94 5.56
N GLN A 192 -4.40 -7.75 4.33
CA GLN A 192 -4.25 -8.84 3.36
C GLN A 192 -3.32 -9.94 3.90
N HIS A 193 -2.18 -9.57 4.50
CA HIS A 193 -1.28 -10.55 5.12
C HIS A 193 -1.93 -11.30 6.29
N ALA A 194 -2.72 -10.62 7.12
CA ALA A 194 -3.46 -11.24 8.21
C ALA A 194 -4.54 -12.21 7.70
N GLU A 195 -5.30 -11.83 6.67
CA GLU A 195 -6.28 -12.69 6.02
C GLU A 195 -5.61 -13.93 5.39
N GLN A 196 -4.46 -13.76 4.76
CA GLN A 196 -3.70 -14.87 4.18
C GLN A 196 -3.14 -15.82 5.25
N ALA A 197 -2.64 -15.30 6.37
CA ALA A 197 -2.18 -16.12 7.50
C ALA A 197 -3.34 -16.88 8.16
N HIS A 198 -4.51 -16.27 8.27
CA HIS A 198 -5.72 -16.94 8.75
C HIS A 198 -6.15 -18.05 7.80
N MET A 199 -6.13 -17.80 6.48
CA MET A 199 -6.49 -18.78 5.47
C MET A 199 -5.56 -20.00 5.49
N SER A 200 -4.24 -19.79 5.59
CA SER A 200 -3.28 -20.90 5.68
C SER A 200 -3.44 -21.72 6.96
N ALA A 201 -3.78 -21.08 8.08
CA ALA A 201 -4.12 -21.77 9.31
C ALA A 201 -5.38 -22.64 9.13
N TRP A 202 -6.42 -22.11 8.48
CA TRP A 202 -7.64 -22.88 8.15
C TRP A 202 -7.36 -24.07 7.23
N ASP A 203 -6.54 -23.90 6.20
CA ASP A 203 -6.15 -25.00 5.31
C ASP A 203 -5.42 -26.11 6.07
N SER A 204 -4.59 -25.75 7.05
CA SER A 204 -3.92 -26.73 7.91
C SER A 204 -4.89 -27.50 8.81
N HIS A 205 -5.91 -26.83 9.34
CA HIS A 205 -6.98 -27.46 10.13
C HIS A 205 -7.83 -28.39 9.27
N LEU A 206 -8.21 -27.96 8.07
CA LEU A 206 -8.99 -28.78 7.14
C LEU A 206 -8.21 -30.04 6.75
N SER A 207 -6.92 -29.90 6.46
CA SER A 207 -6.02 -31.02 6.18
C SER A 207 -5.92 -31.99 7.36
N SER A 208 -5.88 -31.46 8.59
CA SER A 208 -5.89 -32.28 9.82
C SER A 208 -7.20 -33.05 10.00
N LEU A 209 -8.34 -32.42 9.74
CA LEU A 209 -9.65 -33.08 9.78
C LEU A 209 -9.76 -34.17 8.71
N GLN A 210 -9.26 -33.93 7.49
CA GLN A 210 -9.20 -34.95 6.45
C GLN A 210 -8.40 -36.18 6.91
N ASN A 211 -7.23 -35.97 7.53
CA ASN A 211 -6.41 -37.06 8.08
C ASN A 211 -7.14 -37.84 9.19
N ILE A 212 -7.92 -37.17 10.05
CA ILE A 212 -8.72 -37.85 11.07
C ILE A 212 -9.85 -38.67 10.43
N THR A 213 -10.52 -38.12 9.41
CA THR A 213 -11.60 -38.85 8.72
C THR A 213 -11.10 -40.08 7.99
N THR A 214 -9.92 -40.01 7.35
CA THR A 214 -9.31 -41.18 6.69
C THR A 214 -8.86 -42.21 7.72
N LEU A 215 -8.30 -41.79 8.86
CA LEU A 215 -7.98 -42.69 9.98
C LEU A 215 -9.23 -43.43 10.49
N MET A 216 -10.34 -42.71 10.69
CA MET A 216 -11.62 -43.30 11.12
C MET A 216 -12.16 -44.31 10.10
N GLN A 217 -12.06 -44.01 8.80
CA GLN A 217 -12.45 -44.95 7.74
C GLN A 217 -11.59 -46.24 7.77
N VAL A 218 -10.28 -46.11 7.97
CA VAL A 218 -9.38 -47.27 8.09
C VAL A 218 -9.70 -48.09 9.34
N LEU A 219 -9.94 -47.44 10.48
CA LEU A 219 -10.33 -48.13 11.71
C LEU A 219 -11.68 -48.87 11.54
N SER A 220 -12.66 -48.24 10.89
CA SER A 220 -13.96 -48.85 10.63
C SER A 220 -13.86 -50.07 9.72
N THR A 221 -13.07 -50.01 8.64
CA THR A 221 -12.89 -51.17 7.74
C THR A 221 -12.16 -52.31 8.43
N ARG A 222 -11.16 -52.01 9.27
CA ARG A 222 -10.44 -53.01 10.07
C ARG A 222 -11.33 -53.67 11.12
N MET A 223 -12.12 -52.89 11.86
CA MET A 223 -13.08 -53.43 12.81
C MET A 223 -14.13 -54.32 12.14
N GLY A 224 -14.59 -53.95 10.94
CA GLY A 224 -15.49 -54.79 10.14
C GLY A 224 -14.87 -56.13 9.74
N ALA A 225 -13.60 -56.11 9.30
CA ALA A 225 -12.87 -57.33 8.97
C ALA A 225 -12.63 -58.24 10.19
N ASP A 226 -12.28 -57.65 11.34
CA ASP A 226 -12.06 -58.39 12.59
C ASP A 226 -13.38 -59.02 13.11
N ALA A 227 -14.48 -58.27 13.05
CA ALA A 227 -15.81 -58.78 13.41
C ALA A 227 -16.24 -59.94 12.50
N GLN A 228 -16.03 -59.82 11.18
CA GLN A 228 -16.35 -60.90 10.24
C GLN A 228 -15.48 -62.15 10.48
N SER A 229 -14.20 -61.97 10.81
CA SER A 229 -13.29 -63.05 11.19
C SER A 229 -13.76 -63.77 12.47
N ALA A 230 -14.19 -63.01 13.48
CA ALA A 230 -14.75 -63.57 14.71
C ALA A 230 -16.04 -64.37 14.47
N ILE A 231 -16.95 -63.84 13.63
CA ILE A 231 -18.18 -64.54 13.22
C ILE A 231 -17.82 -65.85 12.49
N ASN A 232 -16.89 -65.80 11.54
CA ASN A 232 -16.46 -67.00 10.81
C ASN A 232 -15.85 -68.06 11.75
N ARG A 233 -15.06 -67.64 12.75
CA ARG A 233 -14.52 -68.56 13.78
C ARG A 233 -15.61 -69.18 14.64
N LEU A 234 -16.63 -68.40 15.02
CA LEU A 234 -17.78 -68.91 15.77
C LEU A 234 -18.59 -69.89 14.93
N MET A 235 -18.83 -69.60 13.64
CA MET A 235 -19.51 -70.54 12.74
C MET A 235 -18.74 -71.87 12.61
N MET A 236 -17.42 -71.83 12.43
CA MET A 236 -16.61 -73.07 12.40
C MET A 236 -16.68 -73.87 13.71
N ASN A 237 -16.74 -73.19 14.86
CA ASN A 237 -16.87 -73.86 16.15
C ASN A 237 -18.28 -74.44 16.36
N ILE A 238 -19.33 -73.75 15.91
CA ILE A 238 -20.71 -74.24 15.95
C ILE A 238 -20.88 -75.45 15.02
N GLU A 239 -20.27 -75.44 13.83
CA GLU A 239 -20.27 -76.58 12.91
C GLU A 239 -19.57 -77.80 13.53
N LYS A 240 -18.47 -77.59 14.27
CA LYS A 240 -17.81 -78.65 15.04
C LYS A 240 -18.66 -79.19 16.20
N VAL A 241 -19.45 -78.35 16.86
CA VAL A 241 -20.30 -78.77 18.00
C VAL A 241 -21.60 -79.45 17.53
N ASN A 242 -22.16 -79.02 16.40
CA ASN A 242 -23.37 -79.59 15.83
C ASN A 242 -23.14 -80.91 15.06
N ASN A 243 -21.88 -81.35 14.97
CA ASN A 243 -21.51 -82.64 14.39
C ASN A 243 -20.46 -83.36 15.25
N PRO A 244 -20.83 -83.89 16.43
CA PRO A 244 -19.90 -84.60 17.31
C PRO A 244 -19.47 -85.98 16.78
N GLY A 245 -19.90 -86.37 15.57
CA GLY A 245 -19.87 -87.75 15.07
C GLY A 245 -18.95 -88.05 13.87
N LEU A 246 -18.06 -87.16 13.43
CA LEU A 246 -17.07 -87.49 12.40
C LEU A 246 -15.80 -86.63 12.55
N GLY A 247 -14.83 -87.14 13.30
CA GLY A 247 -13.57 -86.40 13.48
C GLY A 247 -12.48 -87.12 14.25
N VAL A 248 -12.40 -88.45 14.24
CA VAL A 248 -11.16 -89.17 14.62
C VAL A 248 -10.95 -90.31 13.65
N CYS A 249 -10.07 -90.08 12.66
CA CYS A 249 -9.25 -91.05 11.91
C CYS A 249 -8.97 -90.54 10.49
N SER A 250 -8.12 -89.52 10.36
CA SER A 250 -7.43 -89.22 9.10
C SER A 250 -6.02 -88.65 9.32
N HIS A 251 -5.40 -89.06 10.42
CA HIS A 251 -3.95 -88.98 10.62
C HIS A 251 -3.48 -90.42 10.82
N TRP A 252 -2.46 -90.84 10.05
CA TRP A 252 -1.86 -92.19 9.99
C TRP A 252 -2.39 -93.15 8.92
N PHE A 253 -2.17 -92.80 7.65
CA PHE A 253 -1.61 -93.76 6.69
C PHE A 253 -0.56 -93.01 5.85
N ALA A 254 0.70 -93.14 6.24
CA ALA A 254 1.83 -92.69 5.44
C ALA A 254 2.12 -93.76 4.38
N ASP A 255 1.96 -93.38 3.12
CA ASP A 255 2.48 -94.14 1.99
C ASP A 255 4.00 -93.94 1.95
N ILE A 256 4.69 -95.08 1.93
CA ILE A 256 6.14 -95.18 1.85
C ILE A 256 6.52 -94.98 0.38
N ARG A 257 7.11 -93.83 0.02
CA ARG A 257 8.04 -93.74 -1.10
C ARG A 257 8.96 -92.52 -1.04
N SER A 258 10.26 -92.82 -1.18
CA SER A 258 11.38 -91.97 -1.65
C SER A 258 11.90 -90.78 -0.80
N ILE A 259 12.79 -91.12 0.14
CA ILE A 259 14.17 -90.62 0.39
C ILE A 259 14.62 -89.34 -0.37
N PRO A 260 15.27 -88.36 0.30
CA PRO A 260 16.74 -88.25 0.22
C PRO A 260 17.45 -88.11 1.58
N ARG A 261 18.70 -88.62 1.56
CA ARG A 261 19.69 -88.70 2.63
C ARG A 261 20.09 -87.34 3.20
N TYR A 262 20.29 -87.26 4.51
CA TYR A 262 21.47 -86.61 5.12
C TYR A 262 21.83 -87.31 6.44
N GLY A 263 23.14 -87.38 6.69
CA GLY A 263 23.81 -88.25 7.65
C GLY A 263 23.76 -87.84 9.13
N PRO A 264 24.55 -88.53 9.98
CA PRO A 264 24.11 -89.02 11.29
C PRO A 264 24.63 -88.17 12.46
N LYS A 265 24.08 -88.39 13.67
CA LYS A 265 24.86 -88.58 14.91
C LYS A 265 23.99 -88.95 16.12
N LEU A 266 24.24 -90.18 16.60
CA LEU A 266 24.38 -90.64 17.99
C LEU A 266 23.25 -90.42 19.02
N GLY A 267 22.91 -91.52 19.70
CA GLY A 267 22.56 -91.47 21.12
C GLY A 267 21.57 -92.55 21.57
N ASP A 268 22.01 -93.79 21.66
CA ASP A 268 21.32 -94.91 22.31
C ASP A 268 20.97 -94.63 23.78
N SER A 269 19.78 -95.07 24.22
CA SER A 269 19.56 -95.74 25.52
C SER A 269 18.12 -96.25 25.62
N GLU A 270 18.02 -97.59 25.65
CA GLU A 270 17.11 -98.44 26.45
C GLU A 270 15.59 -98.18 26.40
N ARG A 271 14.76 -98.98 25.72
CA ARG A 271 14.37 -100.41 25.91
C ARG A 271 13.76 -100.76 27.28
N GLU A 272 12.63 -101.47 27.18
CA GLU A 272 11.77 -102.13 28.19
C GLU A 272 10.66 -101.23 28.78
N CYS A 273 9.37 -101.60 28.81
CA CYS A 273 8.80 -102.93 29.02
C CYS A 273 7.33 -103.03 28.54
N HIS A 274 6.89 -104.28 28.31
CA HIS A 274 5.52 -104.80 28.18
C HIS A 274 4.75 -104.70 26.85
N GLN A 275 5.02 -105.69 26.01
CA GLN A 275 3.99 -106.51 25.36
C GLN A 275 2.94 -106.98 26.38
N SER A 276 1.65 -106.87 26.04
CA SER A 276 0.66 -107.90 26.34
C SER A 276 -0.56 -107.79 25.42
N LEU A 277 -0.66 -108.77 24.51
CA LEU A 277 -1.87 -109.44 24.03
C LEU A 277 -2.98 -108.52 23.45
N ILE A 278 -3.08 -108.36 22.13
CA ILE A 278 -3.73 -109.33 21.22
C ILE A 278 -4.70 -110.25 21.96
N SER A 279 -5.97 -109.85 22.05
CA SER A 279 -7.06 -110.82 22.01
C SER A 279 -8.36 -110.18 21.49
N THR A 280 -8.76 -110.67 20.33
CA THR A 280 -10.14 -110.98 19.92
C THR A 280 -11.21 -109.89 19.88
N ASN A 281 -11.53 -109.53 18.63
CA ASN A 281 -12.87 -109.18 18.14
C ASN A 281 -13.98 -110.02 18.81
N ARG A 282 -14.92 -109.34 19.48
CA ARG A 282 -16.34 -109.74 19.48
C ARG A 282 -17.21 -108.51 19.38
N CYS A 283 -17.87 -108.39 18.24
CA CYS A 283 -19.08 -107.60 18.09
C CYS A 283 -20.20 -108.24 18.93
N TYR A 284 -20.94 -107.42 19.68
CA TYR A 284 -22.33 -107.69 20.02
C TYR A 284 -23.13 -106.43 19.67
N PHE A 285 -24.12 -106.61 18.80
CA PHE A 285 -25.10 -105.59 18.42
C PHE A 285 -26.34 -105.72 19.32
N CYS A 286 -26.93 -104.59 19.69
CA CYS A 286 -28.36 -104.33 19.54
C CYS A 286 -28.49 -102.89 19.04
#